data_AF-A0A8T1W2H5-F1
#
_entry.id   AF-A0A8T1W2H5-F1
#
_cell.length_a   1.000
_cell.length_b   1.000
_cell.length_c   1.000
_cell.angle_alpha   90.00
_cell.angle_beta   90.00
_cell.angle_gamma   90.00
#
_symmetry.space_group_name_H-M   'P 1'
#
loop_
_entity.id
_entity.type
_entity.pdbx_description
1 polymer ?
#
loop_
_entity_poly.entity_id
_entity_poly.type
_entity_poly.pdbx_seq_one_letter_code
_entity_poly.pdbx_strand_id
1 'polypeptide(L)'
;MAKWMNEEKDMTSEIVGGNVFEFSTEVANLVNSAALVIKADSGKYGVGYFQPDDCDHDTVPCEYKPYPEYDNLKRAFTTTAPSSVTLDNYNPTRDAILKCPKTMSTDLPKTPNVAILACSALQPVCNSSRANSYPHTEASAAVGEKRTPSNDKASDSASNSKKTATSAATRAQRATLALVAMAIAALVR
;
A
#
# COMPACT_ATOMS: atom_id res chain seq x y z
N MET A 1 17.36 1.78 -13.74
CA MET A 1 17.59 0.51 -13.04
C MET A 1 18.65 -0.29 -13.79
N ALA A 2 19.39 -1.19 -13.14
CA ALA A 2 20.40 -1.99 -13.83
C ALA A 2 19.76 -3.25 -14.44
N LYS A 3 20.05 -3.53 -15.73
CA LYS A 3 19.44 -4.63 -16.49
C LYS A 3 19.58 -5.99 -15.80
N TRP A 4 20.78 -6.27 -15.29
CA TRP A 4 21.11 -7.53 -14.60
C TRP A 4 20.16 -7.85 -13.43
N MET A 5 19.65 -6.83 -12.73
CA MET A 5 18.82 -7.02 -11.54
C MET A 5 17.39 -7.50 -11.85
N ASN A 6 16.95 -7.40 -13.10
CA ASN A 6 15.57 -7.72 -13.51
C ASN A 6 15.46 -8.73 -14.66
N GLU A 7 16.55 -9.00 -15.38
CA GLU A 7 16.53 -9.80 -16.61
C GLU A 7 17.55 -10.96 -16.60
N GLU A 8 18.54 -10.96 -15.70
CA GLU A 8 19.48 -12.07 -15.57
C GLU A 8 18.93 -13.10 -14.56
N LYS A 9 18.91 -14.37 -14.99
CA LYS A 9 18.20 -15.45 -14.26
C LYS A 9 18.79 -15.69 -12.87
N ASP A 10 20.12 -15.66 -12.77
CA ASP A 10 20.87 -15.93 -11.54
C ASP A 10 20.71 -14.83 -10.49
N MET A 11 20.16 -13.66 -10.89
CA MET A 11 19.77 -12.60 -9.97
C MET A 11 18.27 -12.64 -9.66
N THR A 12 17.44 -12.82 -10.69
CA THR A 12 15.97 -12.82 -10.58
C THR A 12 15.38 -14.06 -9.89
N SER A 13 16.17 -15.11 -9.65
CA SER A 13 15.74 -16.22 -8.77
C SER A 13 15.82 -15.86 -7.28
N GLU A 14 16.71 -14.95 -6.88
CA GLU A 14 16.97 -14.61 -5.47
C GLU A 14 16.54 -13.16 -5.10
N ILE A 15 16.52 -12.23 -6.05
CA ILE A 15 16.25 -10.80 -5.83
C ILE A 15 15.01 -10.35 -6.61
N VAL A 16 14.05 -9.76 -5.90
CA VAL A 16 12.77 -9.27 -6.45
C VAL A 16 12.88 -7.78 -6.80
N GLY A 17 13.76 -7.45 -7.75
CA GLY A 17 14.01 -6.07 -8.19
C GLY A 17 14.64 -5.19 -7.10
N GLY A 18 14.24 -3.91 -7.02
CA GLY A 18 14.80 -2.98 -6.04
C GLY A 18 14.42 -1.51 -6.30
N ASN A 19 14.70 -0.65 -5.32
CA ASN A 19 14.43 0.79 -5.39
C ASN A 19 15.69 1.58 -5.73
N VAL A 20 15.52 2.79 -6.28
CA VAL A 20 16.63 3.74 -6.48
C VAL A 20 16.76 4.63 -5.26
N PHE A 21 18.00 4.78 -4.78
CA PHE A 21 18.41 5.84 -3.87
C PHE A 21 19.15 6.92 -4.67
N GLU A 22 18.70 8.16 -4.79
CA GLU A 22 17.43 8.76 -4.29
C GLU A 22 16.70 9.56 -5.40
N PHE A 23 15.51 10.08 -5.12
CA PHE A 23 14.72 10.81 -6.12
C PHE A 23 15.19 12.27 -6.29
N SER A 24 15.24 13.00 -5.19
CA SER A 24 15.71 14.39 -5.09
C SER A 24 16.97 14.43 -4.24
N THR A 25 18.03 15.10 -4.70
CA THR A 25 19.28 15.23 -3.94
C THR A 25 19.05 16.02 -2.66
N GLU A 26 19.40 15.43 -1.52
CA GLU A 26 19.48 16.17 -0.26
C GLU A 26 20.75 17.04 -0.22
N VAL A 27 20.61 18.33 0.10
CA VAL A 27 21.74 19.28 0.21
C VAL A 27 22.75 18.82 1.28
N ALA A 28 22.30 18.18 2.35
CA ALA A 28 23.16 17.66 3.42
C ALA A 28 24.14 16.56 2.97
N ASN A 29 23.87 15.89 1.84
CA ASN A 29 24.75 14.87 1.28
C ASN A 29 25.85 15.47 0.36
N LEU A 30 25.72 16.71 -0.10
CA LEU A 30 26.69 17.35 -1.01
C LEU A 30 28.02 17.64 -0.31
N VAL A 31 29.12 17.19 -0.92
CA VAL A 31 30.47 17.32 -0.33
C VAL A 31 31.16 18.59 -0.84
N ASN A 32 31.38 19.56 0.05
CA ASN A 32 31.95 20.89 -0.22
C ASN A 32 31.06 21.84 -1.06
N SER A 33 29.77 21.52 -1.24
CA SER A 33 28.81 22.37 -1.94
C SER A 33 27.50 22.46 -1.13
N ALA A 34 26.84 23.61 -1.18
CA ALA A 34 25.47 23.79 -0.69
C ALA A 34 24.50 24.13 -1.84
N ALA A 35 24.97 24.12 -3.09
CA ALA A 35 24.22 24.58 -4.26
C ALA A 35 23.81 23.41 -5.14
N LEU A 36 22.49 23.23 -5.29
CA LEU A 36 21.93 22.21 -6.18
C LEU A 36 22.07 22.64 -7.64
N VAL A 37 22.96 21.97 -8.36
CA VAL A 37 23.28 22.24 -9.77
C VAL A 37 23.19 20.98 -10.63
N ILE A 38 22.94 21.15 -11.93
CA ILE A 38 22.81 20.04 -12.89
C ILE A 38 24.15 19.30 -13.15
N LYS A 39 25.29 19.92 -12.79
CA LYS A 39 26.63 19.30 -12.92
C LYS A 39 26.77 18.03 -12.09
N ALA A 40 27.82 17.26 -12.35
CA ALA A 40 28.23 16.20 -11.44
C ALA A 40 28.91 16.81 -10.21
N ASP A 41 28.57 16.33 -9.02
CA ASP A 41 29.16 16.73 -7.74
C ASP A 41 29.19 15.52 -6.80
N SER A 42 30.09 15.53 -5.81
CA SER A 42 30.22 14.45 -4.84
C SER A 42 29.06 14.47 -3.85
N GLY A 43 28.44 13.31 -3.62
CA GLY A 43 27.25 13.19 -2.76
C GLY A 43 25.92 13.51 -3.45
N LYS A 44 25.94 13.82 -4.76
CA LYS A 44 24.73 14.04 -5.57
C LYS A 44 24.04 12.71 -5.92
N TYR A 45 23.42 12.07 -4.94
CA TYR A 45 22.74 10.77 -5.09
C TYR A 45 21.35 10.85 -5.71
N GLY A 46 20.71 12.02 -5.69
CA GLY A 46 19.42 12.23 -6.33
C GLY A 46 19.50 12.33 -7.85
N VAL A 47 18.41 12.01 -8.53
CA VAL A 47 18.28 12.14 -10.00
C VAL A 47 17.66 13.46 -10.47
N GLY A 48 17.53 14.40 -9.55
CA GLY A 48 17.08 15.76 -9.76
C GLY A 48 16.95 16.49 -8.43
N TYR A 49 16.27 17.62 -8.43
CA TYR A 49 16.07 18.47 -7.25
C TYR A 49 14.83 19.35 -7.43
N PHE A 50 14.32 19.97 -6.37
CA PHE A 50 13.22 20.94 -6.46
C PHE A 50 13.76 22.38 -6.43
N GLN A 51 13.02 23.29 -7.05
CA GLN A 51 13.26 24.74 -7.00
C GLN A 51 11.93 25.52 -7.05
N PRO A 52 11.88 26.77 -6.56
CA PRO A 52 12.97 27.48 -5.87
C PRO A 52 13.27 26.90 -4.48
N ASP A 53 14.35 27.34 -3.85
CA ASP A 53 14.83 26.78 -2.58
C ASP A 53 13.92 27.13 -1.39
N ASP A 54 13.04 28.13 -1.57
CA ASP A 54 11.97 28.57 -0.66
C ASP A 54 10.58 27.99 -1.03
N CYS A 55 10.52 26.95 -1.86
CA CYS A 55 9.25 26.34 -2.25
C CYS A 55 8.54 25.58 -1.12
N ASP A 56 7.21 25.58 -1.16
CA ASP A 56 6.34 24.93 -0.19
C ASP A 56 5.19 24.14 -0.88
N HIS A 57 4.12 23.86 -0.14
CA HIS A 57 2.96 23.11 -0.62
C HIS A 57 1.69 23.97 -0.81
N ASP A 58 1.79 25.30 -0.64
CA ASP A 58 0.63 26.18 -0.39
C ASP A 58 0.75 27.57 -1.06
N THR A 59 1.94 28.17 -1.10
CA THR A 59 2.20 29.52 -1.63
C THR A 59 3.26 29.62 -2.73
N VAL A 60 4.32 28.79 -2.70
CA VAL A 60 5.45 28.82 -3.65
C VAL A 60 5.64 27.43 -4.28
N PRO A 61 5.16 27.18 -5.52
CA PRO A 61 5.18 25.83 -6.11
C PRO A 61 6.59 25.25 -6.32
N CYS A 62 6.83 24.05 -5.79
CA CYS A 62 8.06 23.29 -6.04
C CYS A 62 8.11 22.68 -7.46
N GLU A 63 8.90 23.28 -8.36
CA GLU A 63 9.22 22.69 -9.67
C GLU A 63 10.39 21.70 -9.58
N TYR A 64 10.18 20.46 -10.04
CA TYR A 64 11.25 19.47 -10.14
C TYR A 64 12.15 19.72 -11.36
N LYS A 65 13.46 19.82 -11.12
CA LYS A 65 14.52 19.96 -12.12
C LYS A 65 15.26 18.62 -12.23
N PRO A 66 15.01 17.80 -13.27
CA PRO A 66 15.68 16.51 -13.44
C PRO A 66 17.13 16.67 -13.88
N TYR A 67 18.00 15.76 -13.45
CA TYR A 67 19.32 15.53 -14.04
C TYR A 67 19.24 14.47 -15.16
N PRO A 68 20.27 14.30 -16.02
CA PRO A 68 20.29 13.26 -17.06
C PRO A 68 20.07 11.83 -16.54
N GLU A 69 20.42 11.56 -15.28
CA GLU A 69 20.18 10.30 -14.58
C GLU A 69 18.68 9.95 -14.54
N TYR A 70 17.77 10.93 -14.48
CA TYR A 70 16.32 10.71 -14.50
C TYR A 70 15.85 10.03 -15.78
N ASP A 71 16.22 10.55 -16.96
CA ASP A 71 15.83 9.94 -18.24
C ASP A 71 16.55 8.60 -18.49
N ASN A 72 17.75 8.42 -17.95
CA ASN A 72 18.45 7.12 -17.98
C ASN A 72 17.74 6.06 -17.13
N LEU A 73 17.26 6.43 -15.93
CA LEU A 73 16.44 5.54 -15.09
C LEU A 73 15.10 5.24 -15.75
N LYS A 74 14.37 6.27 -16.18
CA LYS A 74 13.07 6.18 -16.86
C LYS A 74 13.15 5.24 -18.06
N ARG A 75 14.15 5.43 -18.94
CA ARG A 75 14.43 4.54 -20.08
C ARG A 75 14.54 3.09 -19.61
N ALA A 76 15.44 2.81 -18.68
CA ALA A 76 15.67 1.46 -18.16
C ALA A 76 14.41 0.83 -17.55
N PHE A 77 13.65 1.56 -16.72
CA PHE A 77 12.38 1.10 -16.16
C PHE A 77 11.34 0.80 -17.24
N THR A 78 11.27 1.58 -18.32
CA THR A 78 10.34 1.35 -19.44
C THR A 78 10.77 0.25 -20.42
N THR A 79 12.05 -0.14 -20.43
CA THR A 79 12.58 -1.18 -21.34
C THR A 79 12.77 -2.54 -20.69
N THR A 80 12.84 -2.62 -19.36
CA THR A 80 13.01 -3.88 -18.64
C THR A 80 11.75 -4.74 -18.75
N ALA A 81 11.94 -6.04 -18.97
CA ALA A 81 10.85 -7.02 -19.00
C ALA A 81 10.23 -7.21 -17.59
N PRO A 82 8.90 -7.34 -17.47
CA PRO A 82 8.26 -7.71 -16.21
C PRO A 82 8.56 -9.17 -15.85
N SER A 83 8.55 -9.49 -14.55
CA SER A 83 8.69 -10.87 -14.08
C SER A 83 7.51 -11.74 -14.55
N SER A 84 7.81 -12.99 -14.91
CA SER A 84 6.83 -14.02 -15.26
C SER A 84 6.35 -14.86 -14.06
N VAL A 85 6.88 -14.60 -12.86
CA VAL A 85 6.49 -15.30 -11.63
C VAL A 85 5.16 -14.76 -11.13
N THR A 86 4.21 -15.66 -10.85
CA THR A 86 2.91 -15.38 -10.23
C THR A 86 2.74 -16.23 -8.97
N LEU A 87 1.78 -15.88 -8.11
CA LEU A 87 1.50 -16.67 -6.90
C LEU A 87 1.06 -18.11 -7.22
N ASP A 88 0.47 -18.34 -8.40
CA ASP A 88 0.01 -19.65 -8.86
C ASP A 88 1.15 -20.52 -9.43
N ASN A 89 2.19 -19.91 -10.01
CA ASN A 89 3.33 -20.63 -10.58
C ASN A 89 4.57 -20.67 -9.66
N TYR A 90 4.57 -19.92 -8.57
CA TYR A 90 5.62 -19.94 -7.55
C TYR A 90 5.52 -21.18 -6.65
N ASN A 91 6.59 -21.98 -6.62
CA ASN A 91 6.78 -23.05 -5.65
C ASN A 91 8.04 -22.79 -4.81
N PRO A 92 7.94 -22.59 -3.48
CA PRO A 92 9.09 -22.29 -2.64
C PRO A 92 10.06 -23.48 -2.58
N THR A 93 11.36 -23.20 -2.77
CA THR A 93 12.47 -24.17 -2.62
C THR A 93 13.01 -24.24 -1.19
N ARG A 94 12.47 -23.42 -0.28
CA ARG A 94 12.83 -23.33 1.14
C ARG A 94 11.56 -23.49 1.98
N ASP A 95 11.28 -24.73 2.34
CA ASP A 95 10.13 -25.17 3.15
C ASP A 95 10.49 -25.31 4.65
N ALA A 96 11.76 -25.62 4.95
CA ALA A 96 12.26 -25.84 6.30
C ALA A 96 12.36 -24.55 7.14
N ILE A 97 11.84 -24.61 8.36
CA ILE A 97 11.93 -23.54 9.36
C ILE A 97 13.40 -23.22 9.67
N LEU A 98 13.79 -21.95 9.50
CA LEU A 98 15.14 -21.47 9.76
C LEU A 98 15.47 -21.56 11.26
N LYS A 99 16.72 -21.92 11.57
CA LYS A 99 17.24 -22.03 12.95
C LYS A 99 17.97 -20.75 13.32
N CYS A 100 17.65 -20.16 14.47
CA CYS A 100 18.30 -18.95 14.97
C CYS A 100 19.81 -19.17 15.25
N PRO A 101 20.67 -18.17 15.04
CA PRO A 101 22.08 -18.24 15.41
C PRO A 101 22.28 -18.47 16.92
N LYS A 102 23.13 -19.44 17.29
CA LYS A 102 23.36 -19.84 18.70
C LYS A 102 23.96 -18.74 19.59
N THR A 103 24.48 -17.68 19.00
CA THR A 103 25.17 -16.56 19.69
C THR A 103 24.26 -15.38 19.99
N MET A 104 22.96 -15.47 19.67
CA MET A 104 22.01 -14.38 19.85
C MET A 104 20.80 -14.84 20.66
N SER A 105 20.22 -13.94 21.46
CA SER A 105 18.95 -14.23 22.11
C SER A 105 17.82 -14.36 21.08
N THR A 106 16.90 -15.28 21.34
CA THR A 106 15.64 -15.43 20.59
C THR A 106 14.44 -14.85 21.34
N ASP A 107 14.64 -14.39 22.57
CA ASP A 107 13.62 -13.76 23.39
C ASP A 107 13.37 -12.33 22.91
N LEU A 108 12.27 -12.13 22.17
CA LEU A 108 11.79 -10.80 21.80
C LEU A 108 11.28 -10.06 23.06
N PRO A 109 11.53 -8.74 23.18
CA PRO A 109 10.93 -7.95 24.24
C PRO A 109 9.41 -7.96 24.13
N LYS A 110 8.70 -7.92 25.26
CA LYS A 110 7.24 -7.79 25.28
C LYS A 110 6.82 -6.50 24.57
N THR A 111 5.74 -6.57 23.80
CA THR A 111 5.12 -5.39 23.16
C THR A 111 4.92 -4.27 24.19
N PRO A 112 5.43 -3.04 23.94
CA PRO A 112 5.29 -1.95 24.89
C PRO A 112 3.82 -1.62 25.19
N ASN A 113 3.43 -1.61 26.46
CA ASN A 113 2.11 -1.18 26.87
C ASN A 113 2.03 0.36 26.86
N VAL A 114 1.61 0.92 25.72
CA VAL A 114 1.34 2.35 25.56
C VAL A 114 -0.14 2.56 25.29
N ALA A 115 -0.84 3.26 26.19
CA ALA A 115 -2.30 3.38 26.17
C ALA A 115 -2.87 3.95 24.85
N ILE A 116 -2.10 4.80 24.15
CA ILE A 116 -2.47 5.38 22.86
C ILE A 116 -2.51 4.37 21.71
N LEU A 117 -1.77 3.25 21.80
CA LEU A 117 -1.79 2.15 20.81
C LEU A 117 -2.65 0.96 21.23
N ALA A 118 -3.40 1.07 22.34
CA ALA A 118 -4.33 0.02 22.76
C ALA A 118 -5.34 -0.33 21.64
N CYS A 119 -5.75 0.65 20.82
CA CYS A 119 -6.66 0.40 19.70
C CYS A 119 -6.03 -0.33 18.51
N SER A 120 -4.76 -0.11 18.20
CA SER A 120 -4.08 -0.79 17.09
C SER A 120 -3.70 -2.23 17.45
N ALA A 121 -3.41 -2.52 18.73
CA ALA A 121 -3.17 -3.88 19.21
C ALA A 121 -4.46 -4.72 19.35
N LEU A 122 -5.64 -4.10 19.44
CA LEU A 122 -6.93 -4.77 19.69
C LEU A 122 -7.87 -4.80 18.47
N GLN A 123 -7.41 -4.43 17.28
CA GLN A 123 -8.25 -4.55 16.07
C GLN A 123 -8.76 -6.00 15.90
N PRO A 124 -10.06 -6.22 15.64
CA PRO A 124 -11.03 -5.25 15.13
C PRO A 124 -11.84 -4.46 16.18
N VAL A 125 -11.54 -4.51 17.49
CA VAL A 125 -12.38 -3.88 18.54
C VAL A 125 -11.57 -3.04 19.55
N CYS A 126 -11.76 -1.72 19.57
CA CYS A 126 -11.21 -0.84 20.62
C CYS A 126 -12.32 -0.11 21.37
N ASN A 127 -12.20 0.02 22.69
CA ASN A 127 -13.12 0.79 23.54
C ASN A 127 -14.60 0.53 23.20
N SER A 128 -14.97 -0.76 23.24
CA SER A 128 -16.31 -1.29 22.91
C SER A 128 -16.77 -1.13 21.46
N SER A 129 -15.98 -0.48 20.60
CA SER A 129 -16.34 -0.14 19.22
C SER A 129 -15.62 -1.04 18.22
N ARG A 130 -16.37 -1.69 17.32
CA ARG A 130 -15.78 -2.48 16.22
C ARG A 130 -15.36 -1.56 15.07
N ALA A 131 -14.07 -1.52 14.77
CA ALA A 131 -13.54 -0.87 13.56
C ALA A 131 -13.98 -1.60 12.28
N ASN A 132 -14.02 -2.94 12.35
CA ASN A 132 -14.41 -3.80 11.23
C ASN A 132 -15.77 -4.44 11.56
N SER A 133 -16.85 -3.68 11.38
CA SER A 133 -18.22 -4.07 11.77
C SER A 133 -19.00 -4.86 10.70
N TYR A 134 -18.32 -5.35 9.65
CA TYR A 134 -18.91 -6.26 8.66
C TYR A 134 -19.08 -7.70 9.22
N PRO A 135 -20.08 -8.47 8.76
CA PRO A 135 -20.24 -9.86 9.12
C PRO A 135 -19.14 -10.72 8.46
N HIS A 136 -18.33 -11.39 9.28
CA HIS A 136 -17.35 -12.38 8.83
C HIS A 136 -17.97 -13.78 8.90
N THR A 137 -17.81 -14.58 7.83
CA THR A 137 -18.40 -15.93 7.68
C THR A 137 -17.38 -17.07 7.82
N GLU A 138 -16.22 -16.81 8.43
CA GLU A 138 -15.20 -17.83 8.69
C GLU A 138 -15.31 -18.43 10.09
N ALA A 139 -15.04 -19.74 10.21
CA ALA A 139 -15.00 -20.44 11.49
C ALA A 139 -13.80 -19.96 12.33
N SER A 140 -14.07 -19.34 13.47
CA SER A 140 -13.07 -18.62 14.25
C SER A 140 -11.93 -19.49 14.78
N ALA A 141 -10.68 -19.09 14.52
CA ALA A 141 -9.59 -19.33 15.46
C ALA A 141 -9.78 -18.39 16.67
N ALA A 142 -9.69 -18.91 17.89
CA ALA A 142 -9.82 -18.08 19.09
C ALA A 142 -8.51 -17.31 19.37
N VAL A 143 -8.63 -16.06 19.83
CA VAL A 143 -7.45 -15.25 20.20
C VAL A 143 -6.72 -15.92 21.36
N GLY A 144 -5.45 -16.28 21.14
CA GLY A 144 -4.61 -17.01 22.10
C GLY A 144 -4.47 -18.52 21.82
N GLU A 145 -5.18 -19.07 20.83
CA GLU A 145 -5.01 -20.47 20.41
C GLU A 145 -3.66 -20.68 19.72
N LYS A 146 -2.71 -21.35 20.42
CA LYS A 146 -1.44 -21.77 19.81
C LYS A 146 -1.69 -22.88 18.79
N ARG A 147 -1.60 -22.55 17.50
CA ARG A 147 -1.49 -23.53 16.41
C ARG A 147 -0.03 -23.82 16.10
N THR A 148 0.29 -25.07 15.80
CA THR A 148 1.58 -25.46 15.22
C THR A 148 1.70 -24.79 13.85
N PRO A 149 2.83 -24.17 13.49
CA PRO A 149 3.05 -23.70 12.12
C PRO A 149 2.93 -24.85 11.12
N SER A 150 2.18 -24.65 10.04
CA SER A 150 2.21 -25.52 8.87
C SER A 150 2.36 -24.70 7.59
N ASN A 151 2.92 -25.32 6.57
CA ASN A 151 3.06 -24.78 5.22
C ASN A 151 1.85 -25.16 4.32
N ASP A 152 0.88 -25.89 4.84
CA ASP A 152 -0.35 -26.25 4.11
C ASP A 152 -1.13 -25.00 3.69
N LYS A 153 -1.57 -24.94 2.42
CA LYS A 153 -2.48 -23.90 1.97
C LYS A 153 -3.81 -24.05 2.72
N ALA A 154 -4.27 -22.98 3.35
CA ALA A 154 -5.64 -22.91 3.87
C ALA A 154 -6.63 -23.11 2.72
N SER A 155 -7.67 -23.92 2.95
CA SER A 155 -8.72 -24.15 1.97
C SER A 155 -9.57 -22.89 1.83
N ASP A 156 -9.57 -22.27 0.64
CA ASP A 156 -10.41 -21.09 0.38
C ASP A 156 -11.91 -21.42 0.54
N SER A 157 -12.55 -20.81 1.54
CA SER A 157 -13.99 -20.82 1.77
C SER A 157 -14.72 -20.06 0.65
N ALA A 158 -14.97 -20.73 -0.48
CA ALA A 158 -15.57 -20.15 -1.68
C ALA A 158 -16.99 -19.57 -1.43
N SER A 159 -17.04 -18.30 -1.02
CA SER A 159 -18.26 -17.58 -0.60
C SER A 159 -19.15 -17.21 -1.80
N ASN A 160 -19.85 -18.21 -2.34
CA ASN A 160 -20.69 -18.15 -3.53
C ASN A 160 -21.94 -17.25 -3.33
N SER A 161 -21.72 -15.94 -3.42
CA SER A 161 -22.73 -14.91 -3.16
C SER A 161 -23.70 -14.74 -4.34
N LYS A 162 -24.81 -15.49 -4.32
CA LYS A 162 -25.95 -15.28 -5.23
C LYS A 162 -26.45 -13.83 -5.17
N LYS A 163 -26.28 -13.09 -6.26
CA LYS A 163 -26.85 -11.75 -6.44
C LYS A 163 -28.38 -11.81 -6.34
N THR A 164 -28.94 -11.34 -5.23
CA THR A 164 -30.37 -11.03 -5.11
C THR A 164 -30.49 -9.52 -4.94
N ALA A 165 -30.96 -8.83 -5.99
CA ALA A 165 -31.06 -7.38 -5.98
C ALA A 165 -32.35 -6.93 -5.27
N THR A 166 -32.24 -5.97 -4.34
CA THR A 166 -33.37 -5.16 -3.90
C THR A 166 -32.88 -3.75 -3.60
N SER A 167 -33.51 -2.75 -4.22
CA SER A 167 -33.02 -1.36 -4.21
C SER A 167 -33.76 -0.52 -3.17
N ALA A 168 -33.03 0.23 -2.34
CA ALA A 168 -33.58 1.26 -1.47
C ALA A 168 -32.55 2.35 -1.11
N ALA A 169 -32.00 3.04 -2.13
CA ALA A 169 -31.11 4.18 -1.91
C ALA A 169 -31.92 5.48 -1.80
N THR A 170 -32.29 5.88 -0.57
CA THR A 170 -33.05 7.12 -0.32
C THR A 170 -32.20 8.35 -0.62
N ARG A 171 -32.36 8.93 -1.81
CA ARG A 171 -31.68 10.18 -2.21
C ARG A 171 -32.69 11.32 -2.28
N ALA A 172 -32.60 12.25 -1.34
CA ALA A 172 -33.47 13.42 -1.27
C ALA A 172 -33.14 14.46 -2.36
N GLN A 173 -34.07 15.40 -2.56
CA GLN A 173 -34.07 16.55 -3.49
C GLN A 173 -34.42 16.25 -4.97
N ARG A 174 -35.64 16.61 -5.36
CA ARG A 174 -35.94 17.95 -5.91
C ARG A 174 -37.45 18.22 -5.81
N ALA A 175 -37.83 19.47 -5.54
CA ALA A 175 -39.22 19.90 -5.52
C ALA A 175 -39.63 20.47 -6.88
N THR A 176 -40.76 20.02 -7.40
CA THR A 176 -41.45 20.58 -8.57
C THR A 176 -42.96 20.48 -8.34
N LEU A 177 -43.66 21.61 -8.36
CA LEU A 177 -45.11 21.64 -8.37
C LEU A 177 -45.63 21.16 -9.73
N ALA A 178 -46.66 20.33 -9.72
CA ALA A 178 -47.53 20.09 -10.87
C ALA A 178 -48.97 19.93 -10.36
N LEU A 179 -49.89 20.76 -10.86
CA LEU A 179 -51.31 20.64 -10.53
C LEU A 179 -51.96 19.54 -11.37
N VAL A 180 -52.90 18.81 -10.78
CA VAL A 180 -53.92 18.03 -11.50
C VAL A 180 -55.27 18.37 -10.86
N ALA A 181 -56.28 18.63 -11.70
CA ALA A 181 -57.61 19.05 -11.27
C ALA A 181 -58.70 18.26 -12.02
N MET A 182 -59.91 18.22 -11.45
CA MET A 182 -61.14 17.54 -11.94
C MET A 182 -61.10 16.00 -11.85
N ALA A 183 -62.19 15.24 -11.60
CA ALA A 183 -63.54 15.47 -11.01
C ALA A 183 -64.17 14.05 -10.72
N ILE A 184 -65.43 13.77 -10.32
CA ILE A 184 -66.70 14.52 -10.16
C ILE A 184 -67.55 13.84 -9.04
N ALA A 185 -68.33 14.60 -8.25
CA ALA A 185 -69.44 14.16 -7.37
C ALA A 185 -69.09 13.18 -6.19
N ALA A 186 -69.92 12.99 -5.15
CA ALA A 186 -71.28 13.47 -4.81
C ALA A 186 -71.30 14.00 -3.33
N LEU A 187 -72.07 15.04 -2.95
CA LEU A 187 -73.50 15.00 -2.56
C LEU A 187 -73.77 13.90 -1.51
N VAL A 188 -74.14 14.20 -0.26
CA VAL A 188 -75.42 14.81 0.19
C VAL A 188 -75.27 15.65 1.48
N ARG A 189 -76.13 16.68 1.60
CA ARG A 189 -76.53 17.51 2.77
C ARG A 189 -75.87 17.24 4.13
#